data_AF-A0A358NDD8-F1
#
_entry.id   AF-A0A358NDD8-F1
#
_cell.length_a   1.000
_cell.length_b   1.000
_cell.length_c   1.000
_cell.angle_alpha   90.00
_cell.angle_beta   90.00
_cell.angle_gamma   90.00
#
_symmetry.space_group_name_H-M   'P 1'
#
loop_
_entity.id
_entity.type
_entity.pdbx_description
1 polymer ?
#
loop_
_entity_poly.entity_id
_entity_poly.type
_entity_poly.pdbx_seq_one_letter_code
_entity_poly.pdbx_strand_id
1 'polypeptide(L)'
;MAGTIIDTAVNSGANVIELISFDVSNRDYYYQQALNMAVMNAIQKAKSIALNLGIRSEPIPVRIVENSSQFAPPLFRRELASPTPIVPGNINIEASVTVDFEF
;
A
#
# COMPACT_ATOMS: atom_id res chain seq x y z
N MET A 1 5.78 16.80 -18.48
CA MET A 1 5.62 16.86 -17.00
C MET A 1 4.20 17.30 -16.69
N ALA A 2 3.65 16.90 -15.54
CA ALA A 2 2.29 17.31 -15.14
C ALA A 2 2.11 18.84 -15.13
N GLY A 3 3.14 19.59 -14.73
CA GLY A 3 3.14 21.07 -14.75
C GLY A 3 2.77 21.68 -16.11
N THR A 4 3.35 21.21 -17.21
CA THR A 4 3.06 21.74 -18.56
C THR A 4 1.60 21.53 -18.98
N ILE A 5 0.98 20.42 -18.56
CA ILE A 5 -0.43 20.13 -18.84
C ILE A 5 -1.32 21.07 -18.00
N ILE A 6 -0.95 21.32 -16.75
CA ILE A 6 -1.63 22.27 -15.86
C ILE A 6 -1.53 23.69 -16.42
N ASP A 7 -0.33 24.13 -16.80
CA ASP A 7 -0.08 25.46 -17.36
C ASP A 7 -0.87 25.68 -18.65
N THR A 8 -0.97 24.64 -19.50
CA THR A 8 -1.76 24.69 -20.73
C THR A 8 -3.26 24.79 -20.42
N ALA A 9 -3.77 24.07 -19.42
CA ALA A 9 -5.17 24.14 -19.01
C ALA A 9 -5.52 25.54 -18.45
N VAL A 10 -4.65 26.11 -17.61
CA VAL A 10 -4.81 27.48 -17.07
C VAL A 10 -4.77 28.51 -18.20
N ASN A 11 -3.79 28.43 -19.11
CA ASN A 11 -3.70 29.32 -20.26
C ASN A 11 -4.90 29.18 -21.22
N SER A 12 -5.55 28.01 -21.23
CA SER A 12 -6.78 27.75 -22.00
C SER A 12 -8.06 28.19 -21.29
N GLY A 13 -7.96 28.89 -20.16
CA GLY A 13 -9.10 29.46 -19.44
C GLY A 13 -9.68 28.59 -18.33
N ALA A 14 -9.07 27.45 -17.99
CA ALA A 14 -9.45 26.68 -16.80
C ALA A 14 -9.05 27.48 -15.55
N ASN A 15 -10.03 27.80 -14.71
CA ASN A 15 -9.85 28.60 -13.48
C ASN A 15 -10.07 27.78 -12.19
N VAL A 16 -10.44 26.49 -12.31
CA VAL A 16 -10.64 25.57 -11.20
C VAL A 16 -9.91 24.26 -11.48
N ILE A 17 -9.04 23.86 -10.56
CA ILE A 17 -8.39 22.54 -10.53
C ILE A 17 -8.98 21.81 -9.33
N GLU A 18 -9.76 20.76 -9.57
CA GLU A 18 -10.53 20.10 -8.50
C GLU A 18 -9.71 19.10 -7.67
N LEU A 19 -8.79 18.34 -8.28
CA LEU A 19 -7.93 17.39 -7.57
C LEU A 19 -6.74 16.94 -8.45
N ILE A 20 -5.54 16.90 -7.86
CA ILE A 20 -4.37 16.20 -8.43
C ILE A 20 -4.05 15.03 -7.50
N SER A 21 -4.16 13.80 -8.01
CA SER A 21 -3.71 12.59 -7.30
C SER A 21 -2.46 12.05 -7.96
N PHE A 22 -1.45 11.76 -7.15
CA PHE A 22 -0.25 11.06 -7.59
C PHE A 22 -0.33 9.60 -7.24
N ASP A 23 0.20 8.78 -8.14
CA ASP A 23 0.22 7.35 -7.97
C ASP A 23 1.49 6.70 -8.51
N VAL A 24 1.76 5.47 -8.10
CA VAL A 24 2.86 4.66 -8.61
C VAL A 24 2.40 3.92 -9.87
N SER A 25 3.18 4.03 -10.95
CA SER A 25 2.85 3.47 -12.26
C SER A 25 2.69 1.95 -12.28
N ASN A 26 3.40 1.23 -11.41
CA ASN A 26 3.31 -0.23 -11.30
C ASN A 26 2.98 -0.64 -9.86
N ARG A 27 1.81 -0.24 -9.37
CA ARG A 27 1.38 -0.58 -8.00
C ARG A 27 1.37 -2.09 -7.75
N ASP A 28 0.91 -2.90 -8.70
CA ASP A 28 0.80 -4.35 -8.52
C ASP A 28 2.14 -5.01 -8.19
N TYR A 29 3.22 -4.54 -8.83
CA TYR A 29 4.58 -4.99 -8.51
C TYR A 29 4.95 -4.70 -7.06
N TYR A 30 4.72 -3.48 -6.57
CA TYR A 30 5.02 -3.12 -5.18
C TYR A 30 4.08 -3.81 -4.18
N TYR A 31 2.83 -4.07 -4.57
CA TYR A 31 1.90 -4.82 -3.76
C TYR A 31 2.33 -6.28 -3.59
N GLN A 32 2.80 -6.93 -4.67
CA GLN A 32 3.41 -8.26 -4.58
C GLN A 32 4.65 -8.28 -3.69
N GLN A 33 5.47 -7.22 -3.72
CA GLN A 33 6.58 -7.09 -2.77
C GLN A 33 6.09 -7.03 -1.32
N ALA A 34 5.06 -6.23 -1.04
CA ALA A 34 4.46 -6.13 0.29
C ALA A 34 3.90 -7.47 0.78
N LEU A 35 3.20 -8.21 -0.09
CA LEU A 35 2.69 -9.55 0.21
C LEU A 35 3.82 -10.53 0.56
N ASN A 36 4.89 -10.56 -0.23
CA ASN A 36 6.05 -11.41 0.05
C ASN A 36 6.71 -11.06 1.38
N MET A 37 6.84 -9.76 1.69
CA MET A 37 7.33 -9.29 2.99
C MET A 37 6.43 -9.74 4.14
N ALA A 38 5.11 -9.68 3.97
CA ALA A 38 4.16 -10.11 4.99
C ALA A 38 4.27 -11.62 5.29
N VAL A 39 4.41 -12.45 4.25
CA VAL A 39 4.61 -13.91 4.41
C VAL A 39 5.94 -14.21 5.10
N MET A 40 7.04 -13.59 4.68
CA MET A 40 8.34 -13.75 5.33
C MET A 40 8.27 -13.33 6.81
N ASN A 41 7.58 -12.24 7.11
CA ASN A 41 7.38 -11.78 8.49
C ASN A 41 6.61 -12.80 9.33
N ALA A 42 5.55 -13.40 8.78
CA ALA A 42 4.78 -14.45 9.45
C ALA A 42 5.64 -15.69 9.76
N ILE A 43 6.46 -16.15 8.80
CA ILE A 43 7.39 -17.28 9.00
C ILE A 43 8.39 -16.99 10.12
N GLN A 44 9.00 -15.81 10.13
CA GLN A 44 9.97 -15.43 11.17
C GLN A 44 9.33 -15.36 12.56
N LYS A 45 8.11 -14.83 12.66
CA LYS A 45 7.34 -14.82 13.91
C LYS A 45 7.02 -16.24 14.37
N ALA A 46 6.52 -17.09 13.47
CA ALA A 46 6.18 -18.48 13.77
C ALA A 46 7.40 -19.26 14.28
N LYS A 47 8.55 -19.13 13.60
CA LYS A 47 9.82 -19.73 14.03
C LYS A 47 10.26 -19.26 15.42
N SER A 48 10.23 -17.95 15.67
CA SER A 48 10.60 -17.38 16.98
C SER A 48 9.71 -17.91 18.11
N ILE A 49 8.40 -17.99 17.87
CA ILE A 49 7.44 -18.53 18.86
C ILE A 49 7.68 -20.02 19.09
N ALA A 50 7.85 -20.81 18.03
CA ALA A 50 8.11 -22.25 18.12
C ALA A 50 9.37 -22.58 18.91
N LEU A 51 10.46 -21.84 18.67
CA LEU A 51 11.71 -21.99 19.43
C LEU A 51 11.52 -21.72 20.93
N ASN A 52 10.76 -20.68 21.28
CA ASN A 52 10.43 -20.39 22.68
C ASN A 52 9.55 -21.46 23.33
N LEU A 53 8.75 -22.18 22.54
CA LEU A 53 7.95 -23.32 22.99
C LEU A 53 8.73 -24.66 23.02
N GLY A 54 10.02 -24.66 22.67
CA GLY A 54 10.86 -25.86 22.61
C GLY A 54 10.64 -26.73 21.37
N ILE A 55 9.86 -26.25 20.40
CA ILE A 55 9.63 -26.90 19.11
C ILE A 55 10.82 -26.58 18.20
N ARG A 56 11.53 -27.62 17.74
CA ARG A 56 12.74 -27.48 16.91
C ARG A 56 12.49 -27.62 15.41
N SER A 57 11.27 -27.98 15.02
CA SER A 57 10.86 -28.07 13.63
C SER A 57 10.76 -26.69 12.98
N GLU A 58 11.06 -26.61 11.69
CA GLU A 58 10.78 -25.40 10.91
C GLU A 58 9.27 -25.27 10.63
N PRO A 59 8.69 -24.07 10.69
CA PRO A 59 7.27 -23.85 10.38
C PRO A 59 6.98 -24.17 8.91
N ILE A 60 6.04 -25.08 8.66
CA ILE A 60 5.57 -25.41 7.31
C ILE A 60 4.23 -24.71 7.07
N PRO A 61 4.14 -23.76 6.12
CA PRO A 61 2.88 -23.09 5.83
C PRO A 61 1.91 -24.04 5.13
N VAL A 62 0.73 -24.25 5.73
CA VAL A 62 -0.32 -25.13 5.19
C VAL A 62 -1.53 -24.35 4.65
N ARG A 63 -1.71 -23.10 5.11
CA ARG A 63 -2.73 -22.20 4.59
C ARG A 63 -2.25 -20.76 4.69
N ILE A 64 -2.46 -19.98 3.63
CA ILE A 64 -2.21 -18.55 3.58
C ILE A 64 -3.50 -17.87 3.15
N VAL A 65 -3.95 -16.90 3.94
CA VAL A 65 -5.12 -16.07 3.63
C VAL A 65 -4.67 -14.62 3.62
N GLU A 66 -4.93 -13.94 2.51
CA GLU A 66 -4.73 -12.50 2.41
C GLU A 66 -5.89 -11.77 3.10
N ASN A 67 -5.58 -10.90 4.06
CA ASN A 67 -6.55 -10.10 4.81
C ASN A 67 -6.59 -8.64 4.36
N SER A 68 -5.75 -8.26 3.40
CA SER A 68 -5.72 -6.91 2.85
C SER A 68 -7.07 -6.60 2.19
N SER A 69 -7.71 -5.49 2.55
CA SER A 69 -8.83 -5.01 1.74
C SER A 69 -8.29 -4.54 0.39
N GLN A 70 -8.94 -4.93 -0.71
CA GLN A 70 -8.70 -4.28 -2.01
C GLN A 70 -8.87 -2.77 -1.82
N PHE A 71 -7.79 -2.04 -2.11
CA PHE A 71 -7.66 -0.62 -1.76
C PHE A 71 -8.80 0.20 -2.37
N ALA A 72 -9.63 0.81 -1.53
CA ALA A 72 -10.53 1.88 -1.96
C ALA A 72 -9.69 3.16 -2.08
N PRO A 73 -9.77 3.93 -3.19
CA PRO A 73 -9.01 5.17 -3.31
C PRO A 73 -9.33 6.11 -2.13
N PRO A 74 -8.33 6.84 -1.61
CA PRO A 74 -8.54 7.74 -0.48
C PRO A 74 -9.65 8.73 -0.83
N LEU A 75 -10.73 8.70 -0.03
CA LEU A 75 -11.81 9.67 -0.11
C LEU A 75 -11.27 11.00 0.41
N PHE A 76 -10.74 11.84 -0.49
CA PHE A 76 -10.36 13.20 -0.14
C PHE A 76 -11.63 13.99 0.21
N ARG A 77 -11.76 14.34 1.50
CA ARG A 77 -12.82 15.25 1.97
C ARG A 77 -12.54 16.63 1.38
N ARG A 78 -13.45 17.09 0.53
CA ARG A 78 -13.45 18.40 -0.12
C ARG A 78 -13.48 19.51 0.94
N GLU A 79 -12.32 20.06 1.30
CA GLU A 79 -12.29 21.37 1.94
C GLU A 79 -12.40 22.42 0.83
N LEU A 80 -13.59 22.99 0.72
CA LEU A 80 -13.86 24.12 -0.16
C LEU A 80 -13.05 25.32 0.34
N ALA A 81 -12.26 25.92 -0.55
CA ALA A 81 -11.51 27.17 -0.38
C ALA A 81 -10.07 27.08 0.18
N SER A 82 -9.13 26.57 -0.61
CA SER A 82 -7.75 27.06 -0.60
C SER A 82 -7.03 26.75 -1.92
N PRO A 83 -6.00 27.54 -2.31
CA PRO A 83 -5.16 27.23 -3.46
C PRO A 83 -4.60 25.83 -3.27
N THR A 84 -4.88 24.93 -4.20
CA THR A 84 -4.62 23.48 -4.12
C THR A 84 -3.22 23.21 -3.55
N PRO A 85 -3.11 22.78 -2.28
CA PRO A 85 -1.82 22.45 -1.70
C PRO A 85 -1.30 21.22 -2.42
N ILE A 86 -0.17 21.34 -3.12
CA ILE A 86 0.59 20.17 -3.57
C ILE A 86 1.22 19.57 -2.30
N VAL A 87 0.56 18.59 -1.70
CA VAL A 87 1.13 17.85 -0.58
C VAL A 87 1.99 16.74 -1.18
N PRO A 88 3.33 16.74 -1.02
CA PRO A 88 4.13 15.56 -1.28
C PRO A 88 3.66 14.48 -0.28
N GLY A 89 2.86 13.54 -0.77
CA GLY A 89 2.38 12.41 0.00
C GLY A 89 3.26 11.19 -0.25
N ASN A 90 3.63 10.47 0.81
CA ASN A 90 4.22 9.16 0.68
C ASN A 90 3.11 8.16 0.32
N ILE A 91 3.28 7.39 -0.76
CA ILE A 91 2.38 6.28 -1.08
C ILE A 91 2.85 5.08 -0.26
N ASN A 92 2.07 4.72 0.75
CA ASN A 92 2.32 3.54 1.56
C ASN A 92 1.54 2.35 0.98
N ILE A 93 2.23 1.24 0.71
CA ILE A 93 1.63 0.01 0.18
C ILE A 93 1.82 -1.08 1.22
N GLU A 94 0.71 -1.53 1.79
CA GLU A 94 0.70 -2.50 2.88
C GLU A 94 -0.07 -3.76 2.46
N ALA A 95 0.36 -4.90 2.97
CA ALA A 95 -0.33 -6.18 2.81
C ALA A 95 -0.38 -6.89 4.15
N SER A 96 -1.47 -7.62 4.40
CA SER A 96 -1.66 -8.39 5.62
C SER A 96 -2.07 -9.81 5.28
N VAL A 97 -1.46 -10.79 5.95
CA VAL A 97 -1.73 -12.21 5.75
C VAL A 97 -1.95 -12.91 7.09
N THR A 98 -2.85 -13.89 7.09
CA THR A 98 -2.94 -14.92 8.13
C THR A 98 -2.35 -16.19 7.55
N VAL A 99 -1.38 -16.77 8.26
CA VAL A 99 -0.73 -18.00 7.85
C VAL A 99 -0.88 -19.03 8.95
N ASP A 100 -1.38 -20.21 8.59
CA ASP A 100 -1.39 -21.38 9.46
C ASP A 100 -0.16 -22.22 9.19
N PHE A 101 0.50 -22.64 10.26
CA PHE A 101 1.74 -23.40 10.23
C PHE A 101 1.57 -24.76 10.93
N GLU A 102 2.20 -25.76 10.35
CA GLU A 102 2.43 -27.07 10.95
C GLU A 102 3.90 -27.18 11.42
N PHE A 103 4.15 -27.97 12.47
CA PHE A 103 5.45 -28.16 13.11
C PHE A 103 5.68 -29.62 13.50
#